data_AF-A0AB94ITX0-F1
#
_entry.id   AF-A0AB94ITX0-F1
#
_cell.length_a   1.000
_cell.length_b   1.000
_cell.length_c   1.000
_cell.angle_alpha   90.00
_cell.angle_beta   90.00
_cell.angle_gamma   90.00
#
_symmetry.space_group_name_H-M   'P 1'
#
loop_
_entity.id
_entity.type
_entity.pdbx_description
1 polymer ?
#
loop_
_entity_poly.entity_id
_entity_poly.type
_entity_poly.pdbx_seq_one_letter_code
_entity_poly.pdbx_strand_id
1 'polypeptide(L)'
;MTFLEKVKPHLISDDILIQETVLHTLHDYPSVPEEWTVALLREAFKHKEKQSSILIYVEKQTINEEAVQILLENIPKMDQSENHLALGLLDYLEPELARKYKEPLKRYINDDTWALYELIENGTEEDVYEEYAKTINSLDRADSYQHDKFVKAKKLAKCLVQNNWITAEEIAFDIENELKKKWFSYSGILSVYMIGLLKLPQFIPVLARLLVRDDDILLEEAAFALICFQNDDVVKEVAPYLKKSDSIIFAASVVENIKTDLAVEVLREAYRAAKELEDQDLLIEALCHQLSKVALPEISAHMENEYLSGLVDIEQVVYSYYSILGEQHPELEEWKHAAMESEMDYRNAQKQSNTLQSVPVRNENQVGRNDPCPCGSGKKYKKCCGK
;
A
#
# COMPACT_ATOMS: atom_id res chain seq x y z
N MET A 1 1.52 -14.50 -23.05
CA MET A 1 0.69 -13.48 -22.40
C MET A 1 1.50 -12.90 -21.26
N THR A 2 1.87 -11.62 -21.34
CA THR A 2 2.52 -10.89 -20.24
C THR A 2 1.56 -10.77 -19.06
N PHE A 3 2.06 -10.44 -17.87
CA PHE A 3 1.23 -10.22 -16.68
C PHE A 3 0.10 -9.21 -16.92
N LEU A 4 0.40 -8.02 -17.45
CA LEU A 4 -0.60 -6.99 -17.75
C LEU A 4 -1.63 -7.45 -18.80
N GLU A 5 -1.23 -8.26 -19.78
CA GLU A 5 -2.19 -8.83 -20.76
C GLU A 5 -3.17 -9.80 -20.10
N LYS A 6 -2.79 -10.51 -19.03
CA LYS A 6 -3.70 -11.38 -18.27
C LYS A 6 -4.70 -10.55 -17.46
N VAL A 7 -4.24 -9.45 -16.88
CA VAL A 7 -5.04 -8.62 -15.95
C VAL A 7 -6.02 -7.70 -16.68
N LYS A 8 -5.60 -7.10 -17.80
CA LYS A 8 -6.37 -6.08 -18.53
C LYS A 8 -7.85 -6.42 -18.78
N PRO A 9 -8.23 -7.64 -19.20
CA PRO A 9 -9.63 -7.98 -19.47
C PRO A 9 -10.52 -7.93 -18.22
N HIS A 10 -9.92 -8.02 -17.02
CA HIS A 10 -10.61 -8.16 -15.75
C HIS A 10 -10.60 -6.87 -14.91
N LEU A 11 -9.92 -5.81 -15.38
CA LEU A 11 -9.82 -4.51 -14.70
C LEU A 11 -11.17 -3.91 -14.30
N ILE A 12 -12.18 -4.05 -15.18
CA ILE A 12 -13.55 -3.58 -14.98
C ILE A 12 -14.55 -4.75 -15.00
N SER A 13 -14.14 -5.89 -14.43
CA SER A 13 -14.96 -7.10 -14.36
C SER A 13 -16.33 -6.82 -13.69
N ASP A 14 -17.38 -7.46 -14.21
CA ASP A 14 -18.70 -7.48 -13.56
C ASP A 14 -18.70 -8.37 -12.31
N ASP A 15 -17.80 -9.35 -12.26
CA ASP A 15 -17.52 -10.13 -11.06
C ASP A 15 -16.61 -9.32 -10.13
N ILE A 16 -17.15 -8.95 -8.97
CA ILE A 16 -16.50 -8.03 -8.03
C ILE A 16 -15.29 -8.66 -7.34
N LEU A 17 -15.35 -9.96 -7.05
CA LEU A 17 -14.25 -10.69 -6.42
C LEU A 17 -13.03 -10.68 -7.35
N ILE A 18 -13.26 -10.92 -8.64
CA ILE A 18 -12.22 -10.86 -9.68
C ILE A 18 -11.64 -9.45 -9.80
N GLN A 19 -12.51 -8.42 -9.80
CA GLN A 19 -12.03 -7.04 -9.90
C GLN A 19 -11.16 -6.68 -8.70
N GLU A 20 -11.60 -6.97 -7.48
CA GLU A 20 -10.85 -6.66 -6.26
C GLU A 20 -9.50 -7.39 -6.23
N THR A 21 -9.47 -8.68 -6.58
CA THR A 21 -8.19 -9.42 -6.71
C THR A 21 -7.27 -8.79 -7.75
N VAL A 22 -7.81 -8.31 -8.88
CA VAL A 22 -7.03 -7.57 -9.90
C VAL A 22 -6.46 -6.28 -9.32
N LEU A 23 -7.23 -5.51 -8.56
CA LEU A 23 -6.75 -4.27 -7.94
C LEU A 23 -5.65 -4.57 -6.90
N HIS A 24 -5.82 -5.60 -6.08
CA HIS A 24 -4.79 -6.04 -5.12
C HIS A 24 -3.50 -6.46 -5.84
N THR A 25 -3.63 -7.29 -6.88
CA THR A 25 -2.52 -7.78 -7.71
C THR A 25 -1.73 -6.65 -8.38
N LEU A 26 -2.36 -5.49 -8.61
CA LEU A 26 -1.75 -4.30 -9.21
C LEU A 26 -1.30 -3.24 -8.18
N HIS A 27 -1.64 -3.40 -6.90
CA HIS A 27 -1.61 -2.31 -5.92
C HIS A 27 -0.21 -1.68 -5.76
N ASP A 28 0.81 -2.52 -5.63
CA ASP A 28 2.21 -2.11 -5.56
C ASP A 28 2.99 -2.40 -6.85
N TYR A 29 2.33 -2.97 -7.87
CA TYR A 29 2.98 -3.28 -9.14
C TYR A 29 3.33 -1.98 -9.88
N PRO A 30 4.60 -1.75 -10.26
CA PRO A 30 4.97 -0.53 -10.95
C PRO A 30 4.58 -0.60 -12.43
N SER A 31 4.46 0.56 -13.08
CA SER A 31 4.22 0.66 -14.53
C SER A 31 2.83 0.19 -14.99
N VAL A 32 1.81 0.38 -14.15
CA VAL A 32 0.42 0.28 -14.58
C VAL A 32 0.14 1.38 -15.62
N PRO A 33 -0.50 1.06 -16.77
CA PRO A 33 -0.82 2.08 -17.77
C PRO A 33 -1.77 3.15 -17.23
N GLU A 34 -1.46 4.43 -17.43
CA GLU A 34 -2.24 5.55 -16.87
C GLU A 34 -3.70 5.57 -17.37
N GLU A 35 -3.98 5.02 -18.55
CA GLU A 35 -5.34 4.91 -19.06
C GLU A 35 -6.22 3.93 -18.25
N TRP A 36 -5.62 3.06 -17.44
CA TRP A 36 -6.35 2.16 -16.55
C TRP A 36 -6.93 2.94 -15.36
N THR A 37 -6.20 3.93 -14.83
CA THR A 37 -6.72 4.86 -13.82
C THR A 37 -8.00 5.54 -14.31
N VAL A 38 -8.01 5.99 -15.58
CA VAL A 38 -9.19 6.62 -16.20
C VAL A 38 -10.36 5.64 -16.28
N ALA A 39 -10.13 4.42 -16.78
CA ALA A 39 -11.16 3.40 -16.89
C ALA A 39 -11.78 3.05 -15.53
N LEU A 40 -10.92 2.89 -14.51
CA LEU A 40 -11.31 2.61 -13.14
C LEU A 40 -12.12 3.74 -12.52
N LEU A 41 -11.68 5.00 -12.65
CA LEU A 41 -12.46 6.14 -12.15
C LEU A 41 -13.85 6.21 -12.78
N ARG A 42 -13.97 5.96 -14.09
CA ARG A 42 -15.28 5.90 -14.77
C ARG A 42 -16.16 4.80 -14.20
N GLU A 43 -15.58 3.64 -13.92
CA GLU A 43 -16.30 2.52 -13.29
C GLU A 43 -16.74 2.87 -11.86
N ALA A 44 -15.85 3.44 -11.04
CA ALA A 44 -16.12 3.83 -9.66
C ALA A 44 -17.25 4.86 -9.52
N PHE A 45 -17.35 5.82 -10.45
CA PHE A 45 -18.44 6.81 -10.44
C PHE A 45 -19.74 6.33 -11.07
N LYS A 46 -19.72 5.19 -11.77
CA LYS A 46 -20.90 4.56 -12.34
C LYS A 46 -21.50 3.48 -11.41
N HIS A 47 -20.66 2.80 -10.63
CA HIS A 47 -21.01 1.63 -9.81
C HIS A 47 -20.66 1.88 -8.35
N LYS A 48 -21.65 2.25 -7.53
CA LYS A 48 -21.46 2.64 -6.13
C LYS A 48 -20.87 1.50 -5.28
N GLU A 49 -21.21 0.27 -5.61
CA GLU A 49 -20.73 -0.95 -4.95
C GLU A 49 -19.24 -1.26 -5.18
N LYS A 50 -18.63 -0.71 -6.23
CA LYS A 50 -17.20 -0.85 -6.56
C LYS A 50 -16.37 0.39 -6.19
N GLN A 51 -17.05 1.48 -5.81
CA GLN A 51 -16.42 2.79 -5.71
C GLN A 51 -15.27 2.82 -4.70
N SER A 52 -15.47 2.31 -3.49
CA SER A 52 -14.46 2.39 -2.43
C SER A 52 -13.19 1.62 -2.78
N SER A 53 -13.31 0.36 -3.21
CA SER A 53 -12.15 -0.48 -3.56
C SER A 53 -11.35 0.11 -4.73
N ILE A 54 -12.04 0.65 -5.74
CA ILE A 54 -11.39 1.33 -6.85
C ILE A 54 -10.67 2.61 -6.39
N LEU A 55 -11.33 3.48 -5.60
CA LEU A 55 -10.72 4.74 -5.19
C LEU A 55 -9.49 4.52 -4.29
N ILE A 56 -9.53 3.51 -3.40
CA ILE A 56 -8.36 3.10 -2.59
C ILE A 56 -7.21 2.65 -3.50
N TYR A 57 -7.49 1.85 -4.53
CA TYR A 57 -6.46 1.42 -5.47
C TYR A 57 -5.85 2.59 -6.26
N VAL A 58 -6.69 3.50 -6.77
CA VAL A 58 -6.27 4.64 -7.60
C VAL A 58 -5.35 5.60 -6.84
N GLU A 59 -5.41 5.63 -5.51
CA GLU A 59 -4.56 6.47 -4.66
C GLU A 59 -3.06 6.31 -4.96
N LYS A 60 -2.61 5.10 -5.30
CA LYS A 60 -1.21 4.80 -5.63
C LYS A 60 -0.86 4.94 -7.12
N GLN A 61 -1.83 5.30 -7.96
CA GLN A 61 -1.67 5.33 -9.41
C GLN A 61 -1.46 6.74 -9.94
N THR A 62 -0.88 6.84 -11.14
CA THR A 62 -0.72 8.13 -11.81
C THR A 62 -2.07 8.70 -12.22
N ILE A 63 -2.32 9.96 -11.82
CA ILE A 63 -3.51 10.72 -12.19
C ILE A 63 -3.14 11.64 -13.35
N ASN A 64 -3.69 11.36 -14.53
CA ASN A 64 -3.50 12.19 -15.71
C ASN A 64 -4.61 13.24 -15.87
N GLU A 65 -4.55 14.02 -16.94
CA GLU A 65 -5.50 15.09 -17.24
C GLU A 65 -6.96 14.63 -17.32
N GLU A 66 -7.22 13.49 -17.96
CA GLU A 66 -8.59 12.96 -18.09
C GLU A 66 -9.13 12.49 -16.74
N ALA A 67 -8.28 11.89 -15.90
CA ALA A 67 -8.63 11.51 -14.53
C ALA A 67 -9.01 12.73 -13.68
N VAL A 68 -8.26 13.84 -13.76
CA VAL A 68 -8.61 15.10 -13.06
C VAL A 68 -9.97 15.64 -13.50
N GLN A 69 -10.26 15.62 -14.79
CA GLN A 69 -11.57 16.05 -15.30
C GLN A 69 -12.70 15.18 -14.73
N ILE A 70 -12.53 13.85 -14.72
CA ILE A 70 -13.50 12.92 -14.13
C ILE A 70 -13.72 13.23 -12.64
N LEU A 71 -12.66 13.47 -11.88
CA LEU A 71 -12.75 13.81 -10.46
C LEU A 71 -13.52 15.13 -10.26
N LEU A 72 -13.14 16.19 -10.98
CA LEU A 72 -13.79 17.50 -10.91
C LEU A 72 -15.28 17.46 -11.30
N GLU A 73 -15.66 16.59 -12.23
CA GLU A 73 -17.05 16.40 -12.66
C GLU A 73 -17.90 15.63 -11.66
N ASN A 74 -17.32 14.71 -10.87
CA ASN A 74 -18.06 13.78 -10.03
C ASN A 74 -18.02 14.12 -8.54
N ILE A 75 -16.89 14.61 -8.01
CA ILE A 75 -16.76 15.01 -6.59
C ILE A 75 -17.90 15.94 -6.12
N PRO A 76 -18.32 16.98 -6.87
CA PRO A 76 -19.42 17.86 -6.45
C PRO A 76 -20.78 17.17 -6.33
N LYS A 77 -20.96 16.00 -6.97
CA LYS A 77 -22.21 15.24 -7.02
C LYS A 77 -22.28 14.15 -5.94
N MET A 78 -21.17 13.88 -5.26
CA MET A 78 -21.07 12.85 -4.22
C MET A 78 -21.69 13.33 -2.91
N ASP A 79 -22.16 12.38 -2.11
CA ASP A 79 -22.55 12.63 -0.73
C ASP A 79 -21.31 13.01 0.09
N GLN A 80 -21.44 14.03 0.96
CA GLN A 80 -20.32 14.53 1.77
C GLN A 80 -19.71 13.47 2.69
N SER A 81 -20.49 12.46 3.11
CA SER A 81 -20.01 11.33 3.91
C SER A 81 -19.20 10.32 3.11
N GLU A 82 -19.26 10.36 1.78
CA GLU A 82 -18.70 9.34 0.89
C GLU A 82 -17.62 9.90 -0.05
N ASN A 83 -17.37 11.22 -0.04
CA ASN A 83 -16.45 11.86 -0.98
C ASN A 83 -14.98 11.91 -0.52
N HIS A 84 -14.67 11.48 0.71
CA HIS A 84 -13.34 11.61 1.30
C HIS A 84 -12.26 10.87 0.49
N LEU A 85 -12.52 9.66 0.01
CA LEU A 85 -11.59 8.91 -0.85
C LEU A 85 -11.30 9.67 -2.15
N ALA A 86 -12.34 10.16 -2.81
CA ALA A 86 -12.19 10.91 -4.07
C ALA A 86 -11.48 12.26 -3.87
N LEU A 87 -11.67 12.91 -2.71
CA LEU A 87 -10.94 14.12 -2.35
C LEU A 87 -9.47 13.83 -2.06
N GLY A 88 -9.16 12.74 -1.36
CA GLY A 88 -7.78 12.33 -1.05
C GLY A 88 -6.94 12.11 -2.32
N LEU A 89 -7.55 11.63 -3.41
CA LEU A 89 -6.88 11.52 -4.71
C LEU A 89 -6.29 12.85 -5.21
N LEU A 90 -6.86 13.99 -4.82
CA LEU A 90 -6.38 15.31 -5.25
C LEU A 90 -5.05 15.70 -4.59
N ASP A 91 -4.71 15.13 -3.44
CA ASP A 91 -3.43 15.39 -2.76
C ASP A 91 -2.23 14.76 -3.51
N TYR A 92 -2.52 13.73 -4.31
CA TYR A 92 -1.53 13.00 -5.10
C TYR A 92 -1.26 13.60 -6.48
N LEU A 93 -1.94 14.69 -6.85
CA LEU A 93 -1.67 15.37 -8.11
C LEU A 93 -0.22 15.84 -8.21
N GLU A 94 0.33 15.71 -9.42
CA GLU A 94 1.61 16.31 -9.78
C GLU A 94 1.45 17.84 -9.90
N PRO A 95 2.43 18.65 -9.44
CA PRO A 95 2.32 20.11 -9.40
C PRO A 95 1.93 20.75 -10.74
N GLU A 96 2.54 20.30 -11.85
CA GLU A 96 2.27 20.80 -13.19
C GLU A 96 0.80 20.62 -13.59
N LEU A 97 0.23 19.46 -13.26
CA LEU A 97 -1.15 19.13 -13.57
C LEU A 97 -2.11 19.90 -12.66
N ALA A 98 -1.81 19.99 -11.36
CA ALA A 98 -2.59 20.77 -10.42
C ALA A 98 -2.66 22.25 -10.84
N ARG A 99 -1.54 22.83 -11.28
CA ARG A 99 -1.47 24.22 -11.76
C ARG A 99 -2.35 24.45 -13.00
N LYS A 100 -2.37 23.52 -13.95
CA LYS A 100 -3.25 23.60 -15.14
C LYS A 100 -4.73 23.69 -14.76
N TYR A 101 -5.11 23.06 -13.64
CA TYR A 101 -6.48 23.00 -13.11
C TYR A 101 -6.65 23.82 -11.82
N LYS A 102 -5.83 24.86 -11.60
CA LYS A 102 -5.80 25.62 -10.34
C LYS A 102 -7.15 26.18 -9.91
N GLU A 103 -7.85 26.86 -10.81
CA GLU A 103 -9.13 27.51 -10.49
C GLU A 103 -10.21 26.50 -10.01
N PRO A 104 -10.50 25.39 -10.72
CA PRO A 104 -11.47 24.42 -10.22
C PRO A 104 -10.99 23.61 -8.99
N LEU A 105 -9.68 23.43 -8.80
CA LEU A 105 -9.10 22.68 -7.67
C LEU A 105 -8.94 23.51 -6.38
N LYS A 106 -8.93 24.84 -6.47
CA LYS A 106 -8.68 25.75 -5.34
C LYS A 106 -9.59 25.54 -4.12
N ARG A 107 -10.81 25.04 -4.34
CA ARG A 107 -11.77 24.74 -3.26
C ARG A 107 -11.54 23.40 -2.56
N TYR A 108 -10.66 22.56 -3.10
CA TYR A 108 -10.38 21.21 -2.60
C TYR A 108 -8.97 21.07 -2.04
N ILE A 109 -8.00 21.74 -2.68
CA ILE A 109 -6.60 21.72 -2.28
C ILE A 109 -6.32 22.92 -1.37
N ASN A 110 -5.73 22.65 -0.20
CA ASN A 110 -5.40 23.68 0.79
C ASN A 110 -4.21 24.56 0.37
N ASP A 111 -4.07 25.73 1.02
CA ASP A 111 -3.03 26.71 0.68
C ASP A 111 -1.60 26.18 0.93
N ASP A 112 -1.40 25.29 1.91
CA ASP A 112 -0.09 24.70 2.20
C ASP A 112 0.37 23.78 1.07
N THR A 113 -0.54 22.99 0.49
CA THR A 113 -0.28 22.15 -0.68
C THR A 113 0.00 23.01 -1.92
N TRP A 114 -0.71 24.13 -2.11
CA TRP A 114 -0.40 25.07 -3.19
C TRP A 114 0.97 25.72 -3.03
N ALA A 115 1.36 26.09 -1.81
CA ALA A 115 2.69 26.62 -1.53
C ALA A 115 3.78 25.58 -1.80
N LEU A 116 3.53 24.31 -1.46
CA LEU A 116 4.43 23.20 -1.79
C LEU A 116 4.59 23.02 -3.31
N TYR A 117 3.49 23.08 -4.07
CA TYR A 117 3.55 22.94 -5.52
C TYR A 117 4.34 24.07 -6.18
N GLU A 118 4.13 25.32 -5.73
CA GLU A 118 4.91 26.47 -6.20
C GLU A 118 6.41 26.29 -5.91
N LEU A 119 6.75 25.79 -4.71
CA LEU A 119 8.13 25.50 -4.33
C LEU A 119 8.74 24.40 -5.20
N ILE A 120 8.00 23.32 -5.50
CA ILE A 120 8.51 22.23 -6.33
C ILE A 120 8.72 22.68 -7.78
N GLU A 121 7.83 23.50 -8.34
CA GLU A 121 7.93 23.95 -9.74
C GLU A 121 8.98 25.06 -9.94
N ASN A 122 9.08 26.00 -9.00
CA ASN A 122 9.83 27.25 -9.20
C ASN A 122 10.92 27.53 -8.15
N GLY A 123 11.03 26.69 -7.12
CA GLY A 123 12.02 26.85 -6.06
C GLY A 123 13.45 26.54 -6.51
N THR A 124 14.42 27.13 -5.83
CA THR A 124 15.83 26.76 -6.01
C THR A 124 16.17 25.50 -5.20
N GLU A 125 17.33 24.89 -5.49
CA GLU A 125 17.88 23.79 -4.71
C GLU A 125 17.90 24.10 -3.20
N GLU A 126 18.36 25.30 -2.83
CA GLU A 126 18.44 25.74 -1.43
C GLU A 126 17.05 25.83 -0.78
N ASP A 127 16.06 26.40 -1.49
CA ASP A 127 14.69 26.53 -0.98
C ASP A 127 14.05 25.15 -0.72
N VAL A 128 14.23 24.20 -1.66
CA VAL A 128 13.68 22.85 -1.55
C VAL A 128 14.36 22.07 -0.43
N TYR A 129 15.70 22.15 -0.31
CA TYR A 129 16.42 21.52 0.78
C TYR A 129 16.05 22.10 2.15
N GLU A 130 15.87 23.42 2.25
CA GLU A 130 15.46 24.05 3.50
C GLU A 130 14.09 23.53 3.94
N GLU A 131 13.12 23.47 3.04
CA GLU A 131 11.78 22.96 3.34
C GLU A 131 11.78 21.44 3.62
N TYR A 132 12.61 20.69 2.91
CA TYR A 132 12.80 19.25 3.15
C TYR A 132 13.36 19.00 4.56
N ALA A 133 14.42 19.72 4.94
CA ALA A 133 15.01 19.62 6.27
C ALA A 133 14.05 20.06 7.39
N LYS A 134 13.29 21.14 7.16
CA LYS A 134 12.22 21.58 8.08
C LYS A 134 11.15 20.51 8.27
N THR A 135 10.72 19.89 7.18
CA THR A 135 9.68 18.85 7.19
C THR A 135 10.15 17.61 7.95
N ILE A 136 11.37 17.13 7.69
CA ILE A 136 11.98 16.01 8.42
C ILE A 136 12.11 16.33 9.91
N ASN A 137 12.65 17.50 10.26
CA ASN A 137 12.81 17.88 11.66
C ASN A 137 11.44 17.97 12.38
N SER A 138 10.39 18.39 11.68
CA SER A 138 9.04 18.35 12.23
C SER A 138 8.51 16.92 12.40
N LEU A 139 8.86 15.98 11.53
CA LEU A 139 8.48 14.56 11.65
C LEU A 139 9.20 13.90 12.83
N ASP A 140 10.53 14.10 12.95
CA ASP A 140 11.34 13.54 14.03
C ASP A 140 10.93 14.05 15.43
N ARG A 141 10.36 15.26 15.51
CA ARG A 141 9.90 15.87 16.78
C ARG A 141 8.44 15.59 17.11
N ALA A 142 7.68 14.95 16.22
CA ALA A 142 6.28 14.70 16.47
C ALA A 142 6.10 13.56 17.49
N ASP A 143 5.13 13.70 18.39
CA ASP A 143 4.80 12.66 19.38
C ASP A 143 4.17 11.40 18.74
N SER A 144 3.72 11.51 17.50
CA SER A 144 3.08 10.44 16.72
C SER A 144 3.34 10.63 15.23
N TYR A 145 3.18 9.57 14.44
CA TYR A 145 3.30 9.63 12.99
C TYR A 145 2.34 10.69 12.39
N GLN A 146 2.83 11.44 11.41
CA GLN A 146 2.10 12.52 10.75
C GLN A 146 2.08 12.25 9.25
N HIS A 147 1.05 11.53 8.78
CA HIS A 147 0.93 11.07 7.40
C HIS A 147 1.12 12.20 6.38
N ASP A 148 0.36 13.29 6.49
CA ASP A 148 0.42 14.43 5.54
C ASP A 148 1.83 15.04 5.44
N LYS A 149 2.56 15.11 6.56
CA LYS A 149 3.95 15.61 6.58
C LYS A 149 4.91 14.64 5.92
N PHE A 150 4.69 13.33 6.07
CA PHE A 150 5.49 12.31 5.41
C PHE A 150 5.24 12.32 3.89
N VAL A 151 3.98 12.45 3.46
CA VAL A 151 3.63 12.65 2.04
C VAL A 151 4.30 13.90 1.47
N LYS A 152 4.27 15.02 2.19
CA LYS A 152 5.02 16.23 1.81
C LYS A 152 6.52 15.98 1.69
N ALA A 153 7.13 15.27 2.65
CA ALA A 153 8.55 14.93 2.61
C ALA A 153 8.90 14.04 1.40
N LYS A 154 8.04 13.08 1.04
CA LYS A 154 8.22 12.26 -0.17
C LYS A 154 8.14 13.07 -1.46
N LYS A 155 7.24 14.05 -1.56
CA LYS A 155 7.16 14.96 -2.73
C LYS A 155 8.43 15.82 -2.85
N LEU A 156 8.96 16.33 -1.73
CA LEU A 156 10.23 17.07 -1.71
C LEU A 156 11.43 16.18 -2.07
N ALA A 157 11.52 14.96 -1.51
CA ALA A 157 12.55 13.99 -1.86
C ALA A 157 12.53 13.62 -3.36
N LYS A 158 11.32 13.43 -3.92
CA LYS A 158 11.14 13.19 -5.35
C LYS A 158 11.63 14.38 -6.19
N CYS A 159 11.35 15.62 -5.76
CA CYS A 159 11.85 16.83 -6.42
C CYS A 159 13.38 16.91 -6.40
N LEU A 160 14.03 16.62 -5.26
CA LEU A 160 15.49 16.56 -5.13
C LEU A 160 16.09 15.56 -6.13
N VAL A 161 15.51 14.36 -6.22
CA VAL A 161 15.93 13.31 -7.17
C VAL A 161 15.73 13.75 -8.62
N GLN A 162 14.55 14.25 -8.99
CA GLN A 162 14.22 14.62 -10.38
C GLN A 162 15.10 15.76 -10.91
N ASN A 163 15.51 16.69 -10.04
CA ASN A 163 16.39 17.79 -10.40
C ASN A 163 17.89 17.45 -10.29
N ASN A 164 18.25 16.22 -9.91
CA ASN A 164 19.63 15.79 -9.65
C ASN A 164 20.34 16.65 -8.57
N TRP A 165 19.59 17.13 -7.58
CA TRP A 165 20.12 17.89 -6.44
C TRP A 165 20.64 16.99 -5.31
N ILE A 166 20.36 15.69 -5.36
CA ILE A 166 20.90 14.69 -4.45
C ILE A 166 21.62 13.59 -5.24
N THR A 167 22.78 13.18 -4.74
CA THR A 167 23.65 12.18 -5.39
C THR A 167 23.54 10.80 -4.76
N ALA A 168 23.94 9.78 -5.50
CA ALA A 168 24.00 8.41 -4.99
C ALA A 168 25.03 8.27 -3.85
N GLU A 169 26.10 9.07 -3.86
CA GLU A 169 27.12 9.11 -2.82
C GLU A 169 26.58 9.68 -1.50
N GLU A 170 25.77 10.73 -1.56
CA GLU A 170 25.10 11.30 -0.37
C GLU A 170 24.12 10.30 0.24
N ILE A 171 23.29 9.66 -0.59
CA ILE A 171 22.38 8.61 -0.16
C ILE A 171 23.16 7.43 0.46
N ALA A 172 24.28 7.03 -0.13
CA ALA A 172 25.13 5.97 0.42
C ALA A 172 25.65 6.33 1.80
N PHE A 173 26.17 7.55 1.97
CA PHE A 173 26.68 8.04 3.24
C PHE A 173 25.59 8.04 4.33
N ASP A 174 24.38 8.48 3.99
CA ASP A 174 23.25 8.50 4.92
C ASP A 174 22.85 7.09 5.34
N ILE A 175 22.69 6.17 4.39
CA ILE A 175 22.33 4.78 4.66
C ILE A 175 23.39 4.08 5.52
N GLU A 176 24.68 4.29 5.24
CA GLU A 176 25.75 3.72 6.07
C GLU A 176 25.69 4.20 7.53
N ASN A 177 25.24 5.43 7.76
CA ASN A 177 25.08 5.97 9.11
C ASN A 177 23.81 5.46 9.78
N GLU A 178 22.71 5.35 9.06
CA GLU A 178 21.42 4.84 9.56
C GLU A 178 21.51 3.35 9.94
N LEU A 179 22.25 2.54 9.18
CA LEU A 179 22.46 1.12 9.48
C LEU A 179 23.15 0.88 10.84
N LYS A 180 23.87 1.88 11.38
CA LYS A 180 24.51 1.81 12.71
C LYS A 180 23.53 2.12 13.85
N LYS A 181 22.34 2.64 13.53
CA LYS A 181 21.32 3.04 14.51
C LYS A 181 20.33 1.90 14.77
N LYS A 182 19.69 1.97 15.94
CA LYS A 182 18.59 1.05 16.28
C LYS A 182 17.35 1.33 15.42
N TRP A 183 17.01 2.62 15.31
CA TRP A 183 15.85 3.13 14.58
C TRP A 183 16.35 4.04 13.46
N PHE A 184 15.72 3.95 12.29
CA PHE A 184 16.01 4.87 11.21
C PHE A 184 15.39 6.23 11.51
N SER A 185 16.09 7.30 11.15
CA SER A 185 15.45 8.62 11.09
C SER A 185 14.52 8.72 9.88
N TYR A 186 13.61 9.70 9.87
CA TYR A 186 12.82 9.97 8.66
C TYR A 186 13.71 10.32 7.45
N SER A 187 14.87 10.96 7.68
CA SER A 187 15.87 11.19 6.62
C SER A 187 16.41 9.87 6.04
N GLY A 188 16.66 8.88 6.90
CA GLY A 188 17.09 7.55 6.50
C GLY A 188 16.03 6.79 5.72
N ILE A 189 14.77 6.85 6.19
CA ILE A 189 13.62 6.25 5.50
C ILE A 189 13.44 6.90 4.11
N LEU A 190 13.54 8.23 4.02
CA LEU A 190 13.45 8.92 2.73
C LEU A 190 14.64 8.64 1.83
N SER A 191 15.82 8.32 2.37
CA SER A 191 16.96 7.83 1.59
C SER A 191 16.67 6.46 0.97
N VAL A 192 15.98 5.56 1.70
CA VAL A 192 15.49 4.28 1.17
C VAL A 192 14.50 4.50 0.02
N TYR A 193 13.54 5.42 0.20
CA TYR A 193 12.62 5.82 -0.87
C TYR A 193 13.37 6.34 -2.12
N MET A 194 14.37 7.22 -1.92
CA MET A 194 15.17 7.78 -3.01
C MET A 194 16.03 6.73 -3.74
N ILE A 195 16.50 5.67 -3.05
CA ILE A 195 17.14 4.52 -3.70
C ILE A 195 16.21 3.87 -4.72
N GLY A 196 14.93 3.72 -4.39
CA GLY A 196 13.90 3.19 -5.29
C GLY A 196 13.70 4.07 -6.52
N LEU A 197 13.59 5.39 -6.32
CA LEU A 197 13.43 6.36 -7.40
C LEU A 197 14.62 6.37 -8.38
N LEU A 198 15.84 6.32 -7.85
CA LEU A 198 17.08 6.31 -8.63
C LEU A 198 17.45 4.93 -9.18
N LYS A 199 16.77 3.88 -8.73
CA LYS A 199 17.05 2.46 -9.06
C LYS A 199 18.53 2.13 -8.90
N LEU A 200 19.08 2.30 -7.70
CA LEU A 200 20.49 2.04 -7.39
C LEU A 200 20.74 0.55 -7.01
N PRO A 201 21.13 -0.33 -7.95
CA PRO A 201 21.11 -1.79 -7.74
C PRO A 201 22.09 -2.27 -6.67
N GLN A 202 23.15 -1.51 -6.39
CA GLN A 202 24.11 -1.83 -5.33
C GLN A 202 23.47 -1.88 -3.94
N PHE A 203 22.29 -1.28 -3.75
CA PHE A 203 21.56 -1.30 -2.49
C PHE A 203 20.58 -2.46 -2.34
N ILE A 204 20.32 -3.28 -3.37
CA ILE A 204 19.37 -4.40 -3.27
C ILE A 204 19.66 -5.30 -2.05
N PRO A 205 20.90 -5.74 -1.78
CA PRO A 205 21.21 -6.55 -0.59
C PRO A 205 21.03 -5.79 0.74
N VAL A 206 21.20 -4.47 0.73
CA VAL A 206 20.94 -3.63 1.91
C VAL A 206 19.46 -3.56 2.17
N LEU A 207 18.65 -3.25 1.16
CA LEU A 207 17.20 -3.14 1.24
C LEU A 207 16.55 -4.46 1.68
N ALA A 208 16.96 -5.60 1.11
CA ALA A 208 16.46 -6.92 1.51
C ALA A 208 16.73 -7.20 3.01
N ARG A 209 17.89 -6.78 3.53
CA ARG A 209 18.20 -6.89 4.98
C ARG A 209 17.34 -6.00 5.87
N LEU A 210 16.69 -4.97 5.34
CA LEU A 210 15.80 -4.11 6.12
C LEU A 210 14.45 -4.79 6.39
N LEU A 211 14.07 -5.83 5.64
CA LEU A 211 12.78 -6.52 5.78
C LEU A 211 12.56 -7.24 7.12
N VAL A 212 13.58 -7.32 7.98
CA VAL A 212 13.51 -7.87 9.35
C VAL A 212 13.53 -6.79 10.43
N ARG A 213 13.45 -5.51 10.05
CA ARG A 213 13.35 -4.40 11.00
C ARG A 213 11.93 -4.34 11.57
N ASP A 214 11.79 -3.76 12.75
CA ASP A 214 10.52 -3.62 13.47
C ASP A 214 10.00 -2.17 13.32
N ASP A 215 9.86 -1.71 12.08
CA ASP A 215 9.53 -0.31 11.75
C ASP A 215 8.73 -0.26 10.44
N ASP A 216 7.40 -0.19 10.55
CA ASP A 216 6.47 -0.33 9.42
C ASP A 216 6.75 0.66 8.29
N ILE A 217 7.04 1.93 8.62
CA ILE A 217 7.31 2.97 7.61
C ILE A 217 8.59 2.64 6.85
N LEU A 218 9.62 2.17 7.55
CA LEU A 218 10.86 1.73 6.90
C LEU A 218 10.63 0.50 6.01
N LEU A 219 9.83 -0.45 6.48
CA LEU A 219 9.52 -1.67 5.73
C LEU A 219 8.72 -1.37 4.46
N GLU A 220 7.74 -0.46 4.52
CA GLU A 220 6.98 0.02 3.36
C GLU A 220 7.90 0.65 2.31
N GLU A 221 8.79 1.57 2.71
CA GLU A 221 9.70 2.21 1.76
C GLU A 221 10.77 1.22 1.22
N ALA A 222 11.22 0.27 2.03
CA ALA A 222 12.14 -0.78 1.58
C ALA A 222 11.47 -1.71 0.55
N ALA A 223 10.22 -2.10 0.78
CA ALA A 223 9.44 -2.89 -0.15
C ALA A 223 9.21 -2.13 -1.46
N PHE A 224 8.75 -0.87 -1.39
CA PHE A 224 8.61 0.01 -2.55
C PHE A 224 9.92 0.09 -3.36
N ALA A 225 11.04 0.34 -2.69
CA ALA A 225 12.33 0.48 -3.36
C ALA A 225 12.76 -0.82 -4.05
N LEU A 226 12.61 -1.97 -3.39
CA LEU A 226 12.90 -3.29 -3.97
C LEU A 226 12.01 -3.58 -5.19
N ILE A 227 10.72 -3.29 -5.09
CA ILE A 227 9.75 -3.51 -6.18
C ILE A 227 10.11 -2.66 -7.41
N CYS A 228 10.57 -1.43 -7.24
CA CYS A 228 10.93 -0.53 -8.36
C CYS A 228 12.00 -1.10 -9.32
N PHE A 229 12.84 -2.03 -8.88
CA PHE A 229 13.90 -2.64 -9.68
C PHE A 229 13.40 -3.63 -10.73
N GLN A 230 12.28 -4.32 -10.47
CA GLN A 230 11.63 -5.26 -11.40
C GLN A 230 12.59 -6.27 -12.06
N ASN A 231 13.44 -6.93 -11.26
CA ASN A 231 14.38 -7.92 -11.78
C ASN A 231 14.68 -9.05 -10.77
N ASP A 232 15.28 -10.12 -11.29
CA ASP A 232 15.57 -11.35 -10.54
C ASP A 232 16.65 -11.20 -9.47
N ASP A 233 17.45 -10.14 -9.47
CA ASP A 233 18.43 -9.93 -8.40
C ASP A 233 17.75 -9.57 -7.08
N VAL A 234 16.64 -8.83 -7.13
CA VAL A 234 15.78 -8.62 -5.97
C VAL A 234 15.20 -9.93 -5.46
N VAL A 235 14.65 -10.76 -6.36
CA VAL A 235 14.05 -12.05 -5.99
C VAL A 235 15.06 -12.94 -5.25
N LYS A 236 16.30 -13.01 -5.75
CA LYS A 236 17.38 -13.78 -5.11
C LYS A 236 17.74 -13.27 -3.72
N GLU A 237 17.84 -11.95 -3.55
CA GLU A 237 18.21 -11.33 -2.27
C GLU A 237 17.07 -11.39 -1.24
N VAL A 238 15.82 -11.38 -1.69
CA VAL A 238 14.63 -11.44 -0.82
C VAL A 238 14.22 -12.88 -0.46
N ALA A 239 14.54 -13.87 -1.29
CA ALA A 239 14.18 -15.28 -1.07
C ALA A 239 14.46 -15.84 0.35
N PRO A 240 15.59 -15.51 1.03
CA PRO A 240 15.84 -15.97 2.40
C PRO A 240 14.87 -15.42 3.45
N TYR A 241 14.20 -14.31 3.16
CA TYR A 241 13.28 -13.61 4.06
C TYR A 241 11.85 -14.17 4.00
N LEU A 242 11.50 -14.88 2.92
CA LEU A 242 10.25 -15.64 2.83
C LEU A 242 10.17 -16.81 3.83
N LYS A 243 11.30 -17.24 4.38
CA LYS A 243 11.40 -18.38 5.33
C LYS A 243 11.44 -17.94 6.79
N LYS A 244 11.19 -16.65 7.07
CA LYS A 244 11.17 -16.11 8.41
C LYS A 244 9.84 -15.41 8.64
N SER A 245 9.11 -15.84 9.65
CA SER A 245 7.77 -15.32 9.94
C SER A 245 7.78 -13.84 10.32
N ASP A 246 8.90 -13.29 10.82
CA ASP A 246 9.04 -11.86 11.12
C ASP A 246 9.20 -10.96 9.88
N SER A 247 9.56 -11.53 8.73
CA SER A 247 9.74 -10.78 7.48
C SER A 247 8.83 -11.23 6.33
N ILE A 248 8.07 -12.32 6.51
CA ILE A 248 7.37 -12.98 5.41
C ILE A 248 6.34 -12.09 4.72
N ILE A 249 5.61 -11.25 5.47
CA ILE A 249 4.59 -10.35 4.91
C ILE A 249 5.21 -9.42 3.85
N PHE A 250 6.26 -8.68 4.22
CA PHE A 250 6.93 -7.76 3.28
C PHE A 250 7.75 -8.50 2.22
N ALA A 251 8.38 -9.62 2.57
CA ALA A 251 9.14 -10.42 1.61
C ALA A 251 8.23 -11.01 0.52
N ALA A 252 7.06 -11.53 0.90
CA ALA A 252 6.06 -12.05 -0.02
C ALA A 252 5.54 -10.94 -0.93
N SER A 253 5.13 -9.79 -0.36
CA SER A 253 4.71 -8.62 -1.13
C SER A 253 5.75 -8.16 -2.17
N VAL A 254 7.04 -8.11 -1.80
CA VAL A 254 8.11 -7.74 -2.74
C VAL A 254 8.24 -8.75 -3.89
N VAL A 255 8.31 -10.05 -3.58
CA VAL A 255 8.50 -11.08 -4.60
C VAL A 255 7.26 -11.25 -5.46
N GLU A 256 6.07 -11.11 -4.88
CA GLU A 256 4.79 -11.07 -5.58
C GLU A 256 4.76 -9.98 -6.65
N ASN A 257 5.26 -8.79 -6.34
CA ASN A 257 5.24 -7.66 -7.26
C ASN A 257 6.38 -7.68 -8.29
N ILE A 258 7.21 -8.72 -8.29
CA ILE A 258 8.18 -9.01 -9.36
C ILE A 258 7.63 -10.17 -10.20
N LYS A 259 7.14 -9.86 -11.39
CA LYS A 259 6.38 -10.80 -12.23
C LYS A 259 7.29 -11.61 -13.16
N THR A 260 8.25 -12.35 -12.59
CA THR A 260 9.22 -13.20 -13.31
C THR A 260 9.03 -14.68 -13.00
N ASP A 261 9.52 -15.56 -13.88
CA ASP A 261 9.47 -17.01 -13.65
C ASP A 261 10.25 -17.40 -12.38
N LEU A 262 11.35 -16.70 -12.05
CA LEU A 262 12.10 -16.95 -10.83
C LEU A 262 11.30 -16.60 -9.57
N ALA A 263 10.53 -15.51 -9.58
CA ALA A 263 9.65 -15.16 -8.45
C ALA A 263 8.64 -16.27 -8.16
N VAL A 264 8.03 -16.84 -9.20
CA VAL A 264 7.12 -17.98 -9.07
C VAL A 264 7.84 -19.17 -8.42
N GLU A 265 9.01 -19.55 -8.90
CA GLU A 265 9.75 -20.69 -8.34
C GLU A 265 10.16 -20.47 -6.88
N VAL A 266 10.63 -19.26 -6.55
CA VAL A 266 11.02 -18.91 -5.17
C VAL A 266 9.83 -18.93 -4.22
N LEU A 267 8.66 -18.42 -4.62
CA LEU A 267 7.44 -18.47 -3.82
C LEU A 267 6.97 -19.92 -3.61
N ARG A 268 7.04 -20.77 -4.64
CA ARG A 268 6.70 -22.20 -4.53
C ARG A 268 7.64 -22.93 -3.57
N GLU A 269 8.94 -22.65 -3.64
CA GLU A 269 9.92 -23.21 -2.71
C GLU A 269 9.68 -22.74 -1.27
N ALA A 270 9.31 -21.47 -1.07
CA ALA A 270 8.95 -20.95 0.24
C ALA A 270 7.70 -21.63 0.78
N TYR A 271 6.64 -21.77 -0.04
CA TYR A 271 5.39 -22.42 0.36
C TYR A 271 5.62 -23.87 0.82
N ARG A 272 6.38 -24.65 0.06
CA ARG A 272 6.72 -26.04 0.42
C ARG A 272 7.56 -26.15 1.70
N ALA A 273 8.27 -25.09 2.08
CA ALA A 273 9.08 -25.04 3.29
C ALA A 273 8.33 -24.49 4.51
N ALA A 274 7.24 -23.76 4.29
CA ALA A 274 6.43 -23.15 5.33
C ALA A 274 5.69 -24.22 6.15
N LYS A 275 5.61 -23.99 7.46
CA LYS A 275 5.01 -24.91 8.43
C LYS A 275 3.79 -24.34 9.13
N GLU A 276 3.78 -23.02 9.31
CA GLU A 276 2.65 -22.30 9.90
C GLU A 276 1.62 -22.02 8.81
N LEU A 277 0.34 -22.17 9.15
CA LEU A 277 -0.77 -21.96 8.20
C LEU A 277 -0.81 -20.51 7.73
N GLU A 278 -0.59 -19.53 8.63
CA GLU A 278 -0.58 -18.11 8.26
C GLU A 278 0.51 -17.79 7.21
N ASP A 279 1.69 -18.39 7.36
CA ASP A 279 2.79 -18.24 6.41
C ASP A 279 2.44 -18.88 5.04
N GLN A 280 1.71 -20.00 5.06
CA GLN A 280 1.25 -20.68 3.84
C GLN A 280 0.19 -19.85 3.10
N ASP A 281 -0.79 -19.29 3.81
CA ASP A 281 -1.86 -18.47 3.26
C ASP A 281 -1.29 -17.24 2.52
N LEU A 282 -0.33 -16.53 3.13
CA LEU A 282 0.37 -15.38 2.52
C LEU A 282 1.14 -15.77 1.24
N LEU A 283 1.79 -16.93 1.25
CA LEU A 283 2.54 -17.41 0.09
C LEU A 283 1.63 -17.87 -1.04
N ILE A 284 0.43 -18.39 -0.73
CA ILE A 284 -0.59 -18.74 -1.70
C ILE A 284 -1.19 -17.50 -2.34
N GLU A 285 -1.45 -16.44 -1.56
CA GLU A 285 -1.85 -15.15 -2.11
C GLU A 285 -0.83 -14.64 -3.13
N ALA A 286 0.44 -14.59 -2.72
CA ALA A 286 1.53 -14.15 -3.58
C ALA A 286 1.65 -15.00 -4.85
N LEU A 287 1.48 -16.33 -4.76
CA LEU A 287 1.48 -17.23 -5.91
C LEU A 287 0.29 -17.00 -6.85
N CYS A 288 -0.90 -16.74 -6.30
CA CYS A 288 -2.09 -16.43 -7.09
C CYS A 288 -1.91 -15.10 -7.85
N HIS A 289 -1.39 -14.07 -7.20
CA HIS A 289 -1.13 -12.77 -7.84
C HIS A 289 -0.02 -12.80 -8.90
N GLN A 290 0.77 -13.89 -9.01
CA GLN A 290 1.67 -14.11 -10.16
C GLN A 290 0.91 -14.50 -11.44
N LEU A 291 -0.32 -15.02 -11.31
CA LEU A 291 -1.15 -15.51 -12.42
C LEU A 291 -0.38 -16.51 -13.30
N SER A 292 0.45 -17.37 -12.69
CA SER A 292 1.25 -18.38 -13.38
C SER A 292 0.66 -19.76 -13.18
N LYS A 293 0.34 -20.47 -14.28
CA LYS A 293 -0.15 -21.86 -14.24
C LYS A 293 0.85 -22.84 -13.62
N VAL A 294 2.12 -22.46 -13.52
CA VAL A 294 3.16 -23.27 -12.88
C VAL A 294 2.89 -23.49 -11.38
N ALA A 295 2.17 -22.56 -10.73
CA ALA A 295 1.79 -22.63 -9.32
C ALA A 295 0.51 -23.44 -9.04
N LEU A 296 -0.20 -23.92 -10.08
CA LEU A 296 -1.45 -24.69 -9.92
C LEU A 296 -1.33 -25.87 -8.94
N PRO A 297 -0.25 -26.67 -8.93
CA PRO A 297 -0.14 -27.79 -7.99
C PRO A 297 -0.14 -27.36 -6.53
N GLU A 298 0.57 -26.28 -6.19
CA GLU A 298 0.62 -25.73 -4.83
C GLU A 298 -0.72 -25.14 -4.42
N ILE A 299 -1.34 -24.36 -5.30
CA ILE A 299 -2.64 -23.71 -5.04
C ILE A 299 -3.76 -24.76 -4.86
N SER A 300 -3.81 -25.76 -5.74
CA SER A 300 -4.82 -26.83 -5.63
C SER A 300 -4.63 -27.65 -4.35
N ALA A 301 -3.39 -28.02 -4.04
CA ALA A 301 -3.10 -28.76 -2.82
C ALA A 301 -3.42 -27.95 -1.56
N HIS A 302 -3.24 -26.62 -1.57
CA HIS A 302 -3.61 -25.77 -0.45
C HIS A 302 -5.09 -25.85 -0.12
N MET A 303 -5.95 -25.81 -1.14
CA MET A 303 -7.41 -25.91 -0.98
C MET A 303 -7.90 -27.28 -0.47
N GLU A 304 -7.06 -28.32 -0.55
CA GLU A 304 -7.35 -29.65 0.01
C GLU A 304 -6.95 -29.77 1.50
N ASN A 305 -6.24 -28.79 2.05
CA ASN A 305 -5.73 -28.79 3.42
C ASN A 305 -6.44 -27.76 4.30
N GLU A 306 -6.19 -27.79 5.61
CA GLU A 306 -6.63 -26.73 6.53
C GLU A 306 -5.86 -25.42 6.23
N TYR A 307 -6.59 -24.30 6.19
CA TYR A 307 -6.06 -22.93 6.07
C TYR A 307 -6.81 -22.02 7.05
N LEU A 308 -6.26 -20.84 7.38
CA LEU A 308 -6.79 -19.99 8.45
C LEU A 308 -7.73 -18.89 7.93
N SER A 309 -7.67 -18.53 6.64
CA SER A 309 -8.47 -17.48 5.98
C SER A 309 -8.65 -16.22 6.84
N GLY A 310 -7.58 -15.81 7.53
CA GLY A 310 -7.58 -14.72 8.50
C GLY A 310 -7.07 -13.41 7.90
N LEU A 311 -5.78 -13.39 7.56
CA LEU A 311 -5.14 -12.23 6.90
C LEU A 311 -5.45 -12.17 5.40
N VAL A 312 -5.76 -13.32 4.79
CA VAL A 312 -6.00 -13.50 3.37
C VAL A 312 -7.35 -14.17 3.20
N ASP A 313 -8.17 -13.66 2.28
CA ASP A 313 -9.38 -14.36 1.81
C ASP A 313 -8.97 -15.38 0.73
N ILE A 314 -8.68 -16.60 1.18
CA ILE A 314 -8.10 -17.66 0.33
C ILE A 314 -9.10 -18.05 -0.76
N GLU A 315 -10.38 -18.15 -0.42
CA GLU A 315 -11.46 -18.48 -1.34
C GLU A 315 -11.55 -17.45 -2.47
N GLN A 316 -11.54 -16.15 -2.14
CA GLN A 316 -11.57 -15.07 -3.14
C GLN A 316 -10.36 -15.13 -4.05
N VAL A 317 -9.16 -15.22 -3.47
CA VAL A 317 -7.91 -15.14 -4.23
C VAL A 317 -7.75 -16.36 -5.16
N VAL A 318 -8.07 -17.56 -4.68
CA VAL A 318 -7.99 -18.79 -5.50
C VAL A 318 -9.09 -18.82 -6.55
N TYR A 319 -10.33 -18.46 -6.21
CA TYR A 319 -11.42 -18.33 -7.19
C TYR A 319 -11.04 -17.39 -8.34
N SER A 320 -10.53 -16.20 -8.00
CA SER A 320 -10.11 -15.19 -8.97
C SER A 320 -8.95 -15.68 -9.83
N TYR A 321 -7.94 -16.34 -9.23
CA TYR A 321 -6.81 -16.92 -9.97
C TYR A 321 -7.28 -17.92 -11.04
N TYR A 322 -8.12 -18.89 -10.67
CA TYR A 322 -8.66 -19.88 -11.60
C TYR A 322 -9.47 -19.22 -12.71
N SER A 323 -10.34 -18.27 -12.34
CA SER A 323 -11.22 -17.56 -13.25
C SER A 323 -10.46 -16.71 -14.28
N ILE A 324 -9.42 -15.97 -13.84
CA ILE A 324 -8.57 -15.16 -14.72
C ILE A 324 -7.78 -16.04 -15.69
N LEU A 325 -7.31 -17.20 -15.25
CA LEU A 325 -6.54 -18.12 -16.10
C LEU A 325 -7.42 -19.02 -17.00
N GLY A 326 -8.73 -18.97 -16.83
CA GLY A 326 -9.69 -19.83 -17.52
C GLY A 326 -9.54 -21.31 -17.14
N GLU A 327 -9.00 -21.59 -15.96
CA GLU A 327 -8.85 -22.93 -15.43
C GLU A 327 -10.17 -23.41 -14.80
N GLN A 328 -10.33 -24.73 -14.68
CA GLN A 328 -11.56 -25.34 -14.15
C GLN A 328 -11.22 -26.10 -12.87
N HIS A 329 -12.09 -25.99 -11.85
CA HIS A 329 -12.02 -26.77 -10.63
C HIS A 329 -13.43 -27.21 -10.20
N PRO A 330 -13.64 -28.45 -9.69
CA PRO A 330 -14.95 -28.92 -9.27
C PRO A 330 -15.61 -28.05 -8.20
N GLU A 331 -14.81 -27.47 -7.30
CA GLU A 331 -15.26 -26.65 -6.16
C GLU A 331 -15.23 -25.14 -6.45
N LEU A 332 -14.95 -24.72 -7.70
CA LEU A 332 -14.77 -23.30 -8.04
C LEU A 332 -15.98 -22.43 -7.69
N GLU A 333 -17.19 -22.93 -7.94
CA GLU A 333 -18.43 -22.21 -7.58
C GLU A 333 -18.68 -22.18 -6.08
N GLU A 334 -18.21 -23.18 -5.33
CA GLU A 334 -18.31 -23.19 -3.87
C GLU A 334 -17.41 -22.12 -3.25
N TRP A 335 -16.16 -22.02 -3.71
CA TRP A 335 -15.24 -20.95 -3.31
C TRP A 335 -15.78 -19.56 -3.64
N LYS A 336 -16.37 -19.40 -4.84
CA LYS A 336 -17.06 -18.16 -5.22
C LYS A 336 -18.18 -17.80 -4.24
N HIS A 337 -19.00 -18.77 -3.87
CA HIS A 337 -20.10 -18.55 -2.94
C HIS A 337 -19.62 -18.15 -1.55
N ALA A 338 -18.60 -18.85 -1.02
CA ALA A 338 -17.99 -18.54 0.27
C ALA A 338 -17.38 -17.13 0.29
N ALA A 339 -16.56 -16.79 -0.71
CA ALA A 339 -15.96 -15.46 -0.86
C ALA A 339 -17.03 -14.35 -0.98
N MET A 340 -18.10 -14.59 -1.73
CA MET A 340 -19.19 -13.62 -1.88
C MET A 340 -19.95 -13.40 -0.57
N GLU A 341 -20.11 -14.45 0.26
CA GLU A 341 -20.72 -14.33 1.59
C GLU A 341 -19.83 -13.47 2.52
N SER A 342 -18.52 -13.73 2.56
CA SER A 342 -17.53 -12.93 3.29
C SER A 342 -17.57 -11.45 2.88
N GLU A 343 -17.58 -11.18 1.57
CA GLU A 343 -17.62 -9.81 1.04
C GLU A 343 -18.95 -9.09 1.38
N MET A 344 -20.07 -9.81 1.34
CA MET A 344 -21.36 -9.27 1.77
C MET A 344 -21.36 -8.91 3.26
N ASP A 345 -20.79 -9.77 4.11
CA ASP A 345 -20.69 -9.54 5.55
C ASP A 345 -19.79 -8.34 5.86
N TYR A 346 -18.64 -8.23 5.20
CA TYR A 346 -17.74 -7.08 5.30
C TYR A 346 -18.45 -5.76 4.94
N ARG A 347 -19.16 -5.72 3.80
CA ARG A 347 -19.93 -4.54 3.38
C ARG A 347 -21.04 -4.17 4.36
N ASN A 348 -21.72 -5.17 4.90
CA ASN A 348 -22.78 -4.95 5.89
C ASN A 348 -22.21 -4.37 7.20
N ALA A 349 -21.05 -4.86 7.64
CA ALA A 349 -20.33 -4.33 8.79
C ALA A 349 -19.87 -2.88 8.57
N GLN A 350 -19.33 -2.56 7.38
CA GLN A 350 -18.92 -1.19 7.03
C GLN A 350 -20.11 -0.21 7.03
N LYS A 351 -21.25 -0.60 6.46
CA LYS A 351 -22.47 0.24 6.46
C LYS A 351 -22.95 0.53 7.88
N GLN A 352 -22.89 -0.47 8.78
CA GLN A 352 -23.25 -0.30 10.18
C GLN A 352 -22.25 0.61 10.92
N SER A 353 -20.96 0.49 10.63
CA SER A 353 -19.91 1.36 11.18
C SER A 353 -20.05 2.82 10.72
N ASN A 354 -20.37 3.06 9.44
CA ASN A 354 -20.62 4.40 8.91
C ASN A 354 -21.90 5.06 9.48
N THR A 355 -22.91 4.27 9.89
CA THR A 355 -24.05 4.80 10.68
C THR A 355 -23.70 5.10 12.14
N LEU A 356 -22.60 4.56 12.67
CA LEU A 356 -22.14 4.76 14.05
C LEU A 356 -21.06 5.84 14.19
N GLN A 357 -20.56 6.41 13.09
CA GLN A 357 -19.61 7.54 13.09
C GLN A 357 -20.20 8.86 13.63
N SER A 358 -21.43 8.88 14.19
CA SER A 358 -21.96 10.00 14.97
C SER A 358 -22.03 9.75 16.48
N VAL A 359 -21.36 8.73 17.03
CA VAL A 359 -21.19 8.61 18.49
C VAL A 359 -19.73 8.27 18.79
N PRO A 360 -18.97 9.15 19.47
CA PRO A 360 -17.65 8.77 19.95
C PRO A 360 -17.80 7.53 20.83
N VAL A 361 -16.96 6.52 20.59
CA VAL A 361 -16.87 5.32 21.42
C VAL A 361 -16.76 5.76 22.87
N ARG A 362 -17.87 5.66 23.60
CA ARG A 362 -17.90 5.94 25.03
C ARG A 362 -17.28 4.71 25.65
N ASN A 363 -16.01 4.82 26.04
CA ASN A 363 -15.31 3.78 26.79
C ASN A 363 -16.17 3.41 28.01
N GLU A 364 -16.92 2.30 27.97
CA GLU A 364 -17.77 1.87 29.08
C GLU A 364 -16.94 1.39 30.28
N ASN A 365 -15.63 1.21 30.07
CA ASN A 365 -14.64 0.89 31.09
C ASN A 365 -13.75 2.10 31.45
N GLN A 366 -14.33 3.28 31.65
CA GLN A 366 -13.61 4.34 32.35
C GLN A 366 -13.43 3.95 33.82
N VAL A 367 -12.19 3.60 34.21
CA VAL A 367 -11.81 3.51 35.63
C VAL A 367 -12.15 4.85 36.29
N GLY A 368 -13.09 4.83 37.24
CA GLY A 368 -13.49 6.02 37.95
C GLY A 368 -12.29 6.63 38.68
N ARG A 369 -12.18 7.96 38.69
CA ARG A 369 -11.07 8.67 39.39
C ARG A 369 -10.85 8.23 40.85
N ASN A 370 -11.87 7.68 41.50
CA ASN A 370 -11.81 7.19 42.87
C ASN A 370 -11.67 5.66 43.01
N ASP A 371 -11.69 4.91 41.90
CA ASP A 371 -11.60 3.45 41.88
C ASP A 371 -10.16 2.98 42.09
N PRO A 372 -9.93 1.72 42.52
CA PRO A 372 -8.59 1.14 42.59
C PRO A 372 -7.87 1.25 41.24
N CYS A 373 -6.62 1.69 41.29
CA CYS A 373 -5.82 1.89 40.09
C CYS A 373 -5.46 0.52 39.47
N PRO A 374 -5.69 0.31 38.17
CA PRO A 374 -5.50 -0.99 37.51
C PRO A 374 -4.03 -1.44 37.46
N CYS A 375 -3.07 -0.57 37.74
CA CYS A 375 -1.64 -0.92 37.84
C CYS A 375 -1.28 -1.75 39.09
N GLY A 376 -2.26 -2.18 39.89
CA GLY A 376 -2.03 -3.03 41.06
C GLY A 376 -1.43 -2.32 42.27
N SER A 377 -1.32 -0.99 42.25
CA SER A 377 -0.64 -0.22 43.31
C SER A 377 -1.43 -0.12 44.62
N GLY A 378 -2.68 -0.60 44.67
CA GLY A 378 -3.60 -0.43 45.80
C GLY A 378 -4.08 1.01 46.09
N LYS A 379 -3.78 1.98 45.22
CA LYS A 379 -4.17 3.40 45.37
C LYS A 379 -5.37 3.73 44.47
N LYS A 380 -6.12 4.79 44.78
CA LYS A 380 -7.17 5.32 43.88
C LYS A 380 -6.56 5.87 42.58
N TYR A 381 -7.23 5.69 41.44
CA TYR A 381 -6.73 6.05 40.10
C TYR A 381 -6.18 7.49 40.03
N LYS A 382 -6.93 8.49 40.53
CA LYS A 382 -6.49 9.92 40.56
C LYS A 382 -5.22 10.20 41.36
N LYS A 383 -4.79 9.28 42.22
CA LYS A 383 -3.57 9.41 43.04
C LYS A 383 -2.41 8.56 42.52
N CYS A 384 -2.59 7.85 41.41
CA CYS A 384 -1.60 6.97 40.80
C CYS A 384 -1.47 7.26 39.30
N CYS A 385 -2.10 6.47 38.44
CA CYS A 385 -1.97 6.61 36.98
C CYS A 385 -2.82 7.76 36.39
N GLY A 386 -3.81 8.27 37.12
CA GLY A 386 -4.65 9.40 36.69
C GLY A 386 -4.13 10.77 37.14
N LYS A 387 -2.79 10.93 37.18
CA LYS A 387 -2.11 12.19 37.49
C LYS A 387 -1.79 12.96 36.23
#